data_AF-A0A8T0N1Z3-F1
#
_entry.id   AF-A0A8T0N1Z3-F1
#
_cell.length_a   1.000
_cell.length_b   1.000
_cell.length_c   1.000
_cell.angle_alpha   90.00
_cell.angle_beta   90.00
_cell.angle_gamma   90.00
#
_symmetry.space_group_name_H-M   'P 1'
#
loop_
_entity.id
_entity.type
_entity.pdbx_description
1 polymer ?
#
loop_
_entity_poly.entity_id
_entity_poly.type
_entity_poly.pdbx_seq_one_letter_code
_entity_poly.pdbx_strand_id
1 'polypeptide(L)' 'MCFDSFEKERFDAFEFIVLIPLPTRSMLLMIPAHDLIAMYLAIELQSLCFYVIAASKRKSEFSTEAGSKYLILGAFPS' A
#
# COMPACT_ATOMS: atom_id res chain seq x y z
N MET A 1 1.06 -19.03 -0.01
CA MET A 1 1.51 -18.01 -0.98
C MET A 1 1.64 -16.61 -0.37
N CYS A 2 0.67 -16.07 0.40
CA CYS A 2 0.90 -14.86 1.24
C CYS A 2 0.76 -15.16 2.75
N PHE A 3 -0.24 -15.98 3.13
CA PHE A 3 -0.37 -16.49 4.51
C PHE A 3 0.88 -17.23 5.03
N ASP A 4 1.52 -18.02 4.17
CA ASP A 4 2.79 -18.71 4.47
C ASP A 4 3.95 -17.73 4.73
N SER A 5 3.97 -16.56 4.08
CA SER A 5 4.97 -15.52 4.33
C SER A 5 4.77 -14.87 5.69
N PHE A 6 3.52 -14.63 6.11
CA PHE A 6 3.21 -14.11 7.45
C PHE A 6 3.67 -15.06 8.57
N GLU A 7 3.49 -16.37 8.37
CA GLU A 7 3.89 -17.39 9.33
C GLU A 7 5.42 -17.51 9.45
N LYS A 8 6.14 -17.41 8.31
CA LYS A 8 7.60 -17.47 8.26
C LYS A 8 8.30 -16.22 8.80
N GLU A 9 7.75 -15.04 8.55
CA GLU A 9 8.38 -13.77 8.93
C GLU A 9 7.97 -13.23 10.31
N ARG A 10 7.07 -13.94 11.03
CA ARG A 10 6.52 -13.51 12.34
C ARG A 10 6.13 -12.04 12.35
N PHE A 11 5.42 -11.62 11.31
CA PHE A 11 4.81 -10.29 11.29
C PHE A 11 3.68 -10.22 12.32
N ASP A 12 3.51 -9.04 12.93
CA ASP A 12 2.28 -8.70 13.64
C ASP A 12 1.13 -8.68 12.62
N ALA A 13 0.50 -9.84 12.44
CA ALA A 13 -0.44 -10.12 11.35
C ALA A 13 -1.63 -9.15 11.35
N PHE A 14 -1.94 -8.54 12.50
CA PHE A 14 -3.08 -7.66 12.67
C PHE A 14 -3.03 -6.39 11.81
N GLU A 15 -1.87 -5.71 11.73
CA GLU A 15 -1.74 -4.48 10.94
C GLU A 15 -1.91 -4.75 9.44
N PHE A 16 -1.32 -5.84 8.96
CA PHE A 16 -1.40 -6.26 7.56
C PHE A 16 -2.81 -6.72 7.16
N ILE A 17 -3.52 -7.42 8.04
CA ILE A 17 -4.89 -7.85 7.78
C ILE A 17 -5.82 -6.64 7.58
N VAL A 18 -5.57 -5.53 8.28
CA VAL A 18 -6.34 -4.28 8.12
C VAL A 18 -5.87 -3.48 6.90
N LEU A 19 -4.57 -3.48 6.62
CA LEU A 19 -3.98 -2.71 5.52
C LEU A 19 -4.28 -3.30 4.13
N ILE A 20 -4.45 -4.61 3.98
CA ILE A 20 -4.75 -5.26 2.68
C ILE A 20 -6.13 -4.87 2.08
N PRO A 21 -7.24 -4.87 2.82
CA PRO A 21 -8.55 -4.52 2.26
C PRO A 21 -8.73 -3.02 1.98
N LEU A 22 -7.91 -2.16 2.58
CA LEU A 22 -7.98 -0.70 2.41
C LEU A 22 -7.71 -0.21 0.96
N PRO A 23 -6.62 -0.61 0.28
CA PRO A 23 -6.40 -0.27 -1.13
C PRO A 23 -7.45 -0.90 -2.05
N THR A 24 -7.98 -2.08 -1.72
CA THR A 24 -9.09 -2.70 -2.48
C THR A 24 -10.34 -1.83 -2.45
N ARG A 25 -10.67 -1.22 -1.30
CA ARG A 25 -11.77 -0.25 -1.22
C ARG A 25 -11.50 1.00 -2.05
N SER A 26 -10.26 1.48 -2.09
CA SER A 26 -9.88 2.62 -2.94
C SER A 26 -10.08 2.31 -4.42
N MET A 27 -9.69 1.11 -4.88
CA MET A 27 -9.94 0.64 -6.24
C MET A 27 -11.44 0.59 -6.57
N LEU A 28 -12.27 0.15 -5.61
CA LEU A 28 -13.73 0.15 -5.75
C LEU A 28 -14.30 1.57 -5.89
N LEU A 29 -13.73 2.56 -5.20
CA LEU A 29 -14.11 3.99 -5.34
C LEU A 29 -13.69 4.58 -6.69
N MET A 30 -12.67 4.02 -7.34
CA MET A 30 -12.21 4.48 -8.65
C MET A 30 -13.17 4.08 -9.79
N ILE A 31 -13.87 2.95 -9.67
CA ILE A 31 -14.77 2.41 -10.70
C ILE A 31 -15.92 3.38 -11.08
N PRO A 32 -16.64 4.00 -10.11
CA PRO A 32 -17.70 4.96 -10.41
C PRO A 32 -17.21 6.42 -10.51
N ALA A 33 -15.90 6.69 -10.53
CA ALA A 33 -15.40 8.06 -10.53
C ALA A 33 -15.70 8.75 -11.87
N HIS A 34 -16.54 9.79 -11.84
CA HIS A 34 -16.92 10.58 -13.02
C HIS A 34 -16.13 11.89 -13.15
N ASP A 35 -15.29 12.21 -12.16
CA ASP A 35 -14.48 13.43 -12.12
C ASP A 35 -12.99 13.08 -12.00
N LEU A 36 -12.15 13.84 -12.70
CA LEU A 36 -10.70 13.62 -12.71
C LEU A 36 -10.07 13.78 -11.32
N ILE A 37 -10.61 14.67 -10.48
CA ILE A 37 -10.12 14.88 -9.11
C ILE A 37 -10.47 13.68 -8.24
N ALA A 38 -11.68 13.13 -8.39
CA ALA A 38 -12.10 11.93 -7.67
C ALA A 38 -11.26 10.71 -8.07
N MET A 39 -10.94 10.56 -9.36
CA MET A 39 -10.05 9.51 -9.85
C MET A 39 -8.63 9.67 -9.29
N TYR A 40 -8.10 10.89 -9.30
CA TYR A 40 -6.78 11.19 -8.73
C TYR A 40 -6.69 10.85 -7.24
N LEU A 41 -7.68 11.29 -6.45
CA LEU A 41 -7.75 10.99 -5.02
C LEU A 41 -7.84 9.47 -4.73
N ALA A 42 -8.58 8.72 -5.55
CA ALA A 42 -8.66 7.27 -5.41
C ALA A 42 -7.32 6.57 -5.71
N ILE A 43 -6.57 7.06 -6.70
CA ILE A 43 -5.24 6.56 -7.04
C ILE A 43 -4.25 6.89 -5.91
N GLU A 44 -4.25 8.13 -5.42
CA GLU A 44 -3.40 8.55 -4.30
C GLU A 44 -3.65 7.73 -3.03
N LEU A 45 -4.92 7.53 -2.67
CA LEU A 45 -5.31 6.72 -1.52
C LEU A 45 -4.84 5.26 -1.67
N GLN A 46 -4.91 4.70 -2.88
CA GLN A 46 -4.42 3.36 -3.16
C GLN A 46 -2.90 3.27 -3.05
N SER A 47 -2.18 4.22 -3.65
CA SER A 47 -0.72 4.30 -3.62
C SER A 47 -0.19 4.43 -2.20
N LEU A 48 -0.83 5.27 -1.37
CA LEU A 48 -0.43 5.49 0.02
C LEU A 48 -0.54 4.22 0.87
N CYS A 49 -1.59 3.42 0.66
CA CYS A 49 -1.72 2.11 1.30
C CYS A 49 -0.59 1.16 0.89
N PHE A 50 -0.20 1.15 -0.39
CA PHE A 50 0.90 0.32 -0.88
C PHE A 50 2.28 0.77 -0.36
N TYR A 51 2.51 2.07 -0.17
CA TYR A 51 3.75 2.55 0.45
C TYR A 51 3.90 2.04 1.88
N VAL A 52 2.83 2.08 2.66
CA VAL A 52 2.82 1.57 4.04
C VAL A 52 3.11 0.07 4.05
N ILE A 53 2.49 -0.69 3.14
CA ILE A 53 2.72 -2.13 3.00
C ILE A 53 4.17 -2.44 2.62
N ALA A 54 4.76 -1.70 1.67
CA ALA A 54 6.15 -1.88 1.23
C ALA A 54 7.17 -1.58 2.33
N ALA A 55 6.88 -0.61 3.20
CA ALA A 55 7.72 -0.21 4.33
C ALA A 55 7.41 -0.98 5.64
N SER A 56 6.48 -1.95 5.62
CA SER A 56 6.00 -2.59 6.85
C SER A 56 7.07 -3.43 7.55
N LYS A 57 8.11 -3.92 6.86
CA LYS A 57 9.21 -4.69 7.48
C LYS A 57 10.27 -3.79 8.10
N ARG A 58 9.94 -3.12 9.21
CA ARG A 58 10.83 -2.15 9.89
C ARG A 58 12.21 -2.70 10.30
N LYS A 59 12.33 -4.00 10.54
CA LYS A 59 13.61 -4.65 10.91
C LYS A 59 14.54 -4.91 9.73
N SER A 60 14.09 -4.71 8.49
CA SER A 60 14.89 -4.93 7.29
C SER A 60 15.19 -3.61 6.61
N GLU A 61 16.47 -3.25 6.53
CA GLU A 61 16.92 -2.02 5.88
C GLU A 61 16.47 -1.96 4.41
N PHE A 62 16.47 -3.10 3.72
CA PHE A 62 15.99 -3.22 2.34
C PHE A 62 14.51 -2.87 2.17
N SER A 63 13.64 -3.21 3.14
CA SER A 63 12.21 -2.88 3.06
C SER A 63 11.95 -1.40 3.34
N THR A 64 12.68 -0.82 4.30
CA THR A 64 12.61 0.62 4.57
C THR A 64 13.11 1.45 3.39
N GLU A 65 14.19 1.01 2.73
CA GLU A 65 14.71 1.65 1.53
C GLU A 65 13.76 1.48 0.34
N ALA A 66 13.24 0.27 0.10
CA ALA A 66 12.28 -0.01 -0.97
C ALA A 66 10.99 0.79 -0.80
N GLY A 67 10.45 0.87 0.42
CA GLY A 67 9.27 1.67 0.74
C GLY A 67 9.49 3.16 0.51
N SER A 68 10.66 3.68 0.89
CA SER A 68 11.02 5.08 0.65
C SER A 68 11.18 5.40 -0.85
N LYS A 69 11.80 4.49 -1.61
CA LYS A 69 11.88 4.61 -3.07
C LYS A 69 10.51 4.56 -3.73
N TYR A 70 9.63 3.66 -3.29
CA TYR A 70 8.27 3.56 -3.80
C TYR A 70 7.45 4.83 -3.52
N LEU A 71 7.55 5.37 -2.30
CA LEU A 71 6.93 6.65 -1.92
C LEU A 71 7.39 7.78 -2.83
N ILE A 72 8.71 7.94 -3.01
CA ILE A 72 9.27 8.99 -3.86
C ILE A 72 8.84 8.79 -5.32
N LEU A 73 8.93 7.56 -5.83
CA LEU A 73 8.59 7.24 -7.21
C LEU A 73 7.13 7.49 -7.55
N GLY A 74 6.21 7.42 -6.60
CA GLY A 74 4.82 7.78 -6.85
C GLY A 74 4.40 9.15 -6.34
N ALA A 75 5.23 9.88 -5.57
CA ALA A 75 5.00 11.30 -5.28
C ALA A 75 5.42 12.24 -6.44
N PHE A 76 6.28 11.80 -7.34
CA PHE A 76 6.75 12.57 -8.50
C PHE A 76 5.84 12.53 -9.76
N PRO A 77 5.16 11.41 -10.09
CA PRO A 77 4.32 11.30 -11.28
C PRO A 77 2.83 11.56 -11.03
N SER A 78 2.43 11.72 -9.78
CA SER A 78 1.03 11.95 -9.38
C SER A 78 0.70 13.44 -9.38
#